data_AF-A0AAU3DZ56-F1
#
_entry.id   AF-A0AAU3DZ56-F1
#
_cell.length_a   1.000
_cell.length_b   1.000
_cell.length_c   1.000
_cell.angle_alpha   90.00
_cell.angle_beta   90.00
_cell.angle_gamma   90.00
#
_symmetry.space_group_name_H-M   'P 1'
#
loop_
_entity.id
_entity.type
_entity.pdbx_description
1 polymer ?
#
loop_
_entity_poly.entity_id
_entity_poly.type
_entity_poly.pdbx_seq_one_letter_code
_entity_poly.pdbx_strand_id
1 'polypeptide(L)'
;MRPEQEGRPAADRSGPTGYRLVGENRYREQVGFYYEEIVVGTVIEHRPGRTVTEMDNVLMSMLSMNASPLHIDGAYAAASRWGRPLVSSLVTLSIVGGMTARSTSGRAIANLGWDRIHLPHPVFAGDTLYAETEVTAKRLSASRPGEGIVSCRTTGRKATGEVVVTFERSFLVPTEESSIDDRTGY
;
A
#
# COMPACT_ATOMS: atom_id res chain seq x y z
N MET A 1 36.43 5.35 29.36
CA MET A 1 35.38 4.31 29.36
C MET A 1 34.08 4.97 28.97
N ARG A 2 33.46 4.58 27.85
CA ARG A 2 32.08 4.98 27.55
C ARG A 2 31.16 4.03 28.33
N PRO A 3 30.10 4.52 29.00
CA PRO A 3 29.17 3.63 29.69
C PRO A 3 28.45 2.75 28.67
N GLU A 4 28.36 1.46 28.99
CA GLU A 4 27.53 0.49 28.28
C GLU A 4 26.08 1.01 28.26
N GLN A 5 25.50 1.13 27.06
CA GLN A 5 24.07 1.39 26.92
C GLN A 5 23.33 0.10 27.26
N GLU A 6 22.72 0.07 28.44
CA GLU A 6 21.75 -0.95 28.84
C GLU A 6 20.67 -1.06 27.75
N GLY A 7 20.48 -2.27 27.24
CA GLY A 7 19.47 -2.57 26.24
C GLY A 7 18.09 -2.16 26.73
N ARG A 8 17.41 -1.29 25.98
CA ARG A 8 16.03 -0.89 26.26
C ARG A 8 15.14 -2.13 26.30
N PRO A 9 14.26 -2.28 27.31
CA PRO A 9 13.29 -3.36 27.33
C PRO A 9 12.31 -3.21 26.16
N ALA A 10 11.93 -4.35 25.55
CA ALA A 10 10.94 -4.41 24.48
C ALA A 10 9.65 -3.69 24.91
N ALA A 11 9.10 -2.84 24.04
CA ALA A 11 7.92 -2.02 24.34
C ALA A 11 6.76 -2.90 24.87
N ASP A 12 6.25 -2.56 26.04
CA ASP A 12 5.09 -3.21 26.64
C ASP A 12 3.89 -3.09 25.67
N ARG A 13 3.42 -4.23 25.18
CA ARG A 13 2.33 -4.38 24.19
C ARG A 13 0.95 -4.43 24.85
N SER A 14 0.79 -3.90 26.06
CA SER A 14 -0.43 -4.01 26.90
C SER A 14 -1.69 -3.25 26.41
N GLY A 15 -1.67 -2.68 25.19
CA GLY A 15 -2.79 -1.93 24.61
C GLY A 15 -3.60 -2.68 23.53
N PRO A 16 -4.72 -2.11 23.06
CA PRO A 16 -5.49 -2.65 21.93
C PRO A 16 -4.62 -2.80 20.66
N THR A 17 -4.81 -3.90 19.93
CA THR A 17 -4.07 -4.17 18.68
C THR A 17 -4.24 -3.04 17.67
N GLY A 18 -3.15 -2.62 17.04
CA GLY A 18 -3.14 -1.50 16.10
C GLY A 18 -3.01 -0.12 16.76
N TYR A 19 -2.89 -0.05 18.09
CA TYR A 19 -2.72 1.19 18.83
C TYR A 19 -1.53 1.13 19.80
N ARG A 20 -0.96 2.27 20.13
CA ARG A 20 0.12 2.45 21.12
C ARG A 20 -0.38 3.30 22.27
N LEU A 21 -0.10 2.90 23.52
CA LEU A 21 -0.39 3.71 24.70
C LEU A 21 0.56 4.91 24.76
N VAL A 22 0.03 6.13 24.86
CA VAL A 22 0.81 7.39 24.88
C VAL A 22 0.48 8.27 26.09
N GLY A 23 -0.29 7.75 27.04
CA GLY A 23 -0.70 8.41 28.28
C GLY A 23 -1.77 7.61 29.01
N GLU A 24 -2.25 8.13 30.14
CA GLU A 24 -3.33 7.48 30.90
C GLU A 24 -4.59 7.33 30.03
N ASN A 25 -4.97 6.08 29.74
CA ASN A 25 -6.09 5.73 28.86
C ASN A 25 -6.10 6.49 27.52
N ARG A 26 -4.91 6.80 26.98
CA ARG A 26 -4.75 7.54 25.72
C ARG A 26 -3.95 6.72 24.73
N TYR A 27 -4.56 6.48 23.58
CA TYR A 27 -4.02 5.62 22.52
C TYR A 27 -3.78 6.39 21.23
N ARG A 28 -2.74 6.02 20.50
CA ARG A 28 -2.45 6.50 19.15
C ARG A 28 -2.53 5.36 18.16
N GLU A 29 -3.17 5.59 17.02
CA GLU A 29 -3.25 4.61 15.93
C GLU A 29 -1.85 4.37 15.34
N GLN A 30 -1.52 3.10 15.07
CA GLN A 30 -0.29 2.70 14.43
C GLN A 30 -0.53 2.42 12.94
N VAL A 31 0.46 2.76 12.10
CA VAL A 31 0.45 2.46 10.67
C VAL A 31 1.67 1.62 10.31
N GLY A 32 1.47 0.65 9.41
CA GLY A 32 2.53 -0.25 8.96
C GLY A 32 3.19 -1.07 10.07
N PHE A 33 4.36 -1.60 9.74
CA PHE A 33 5.17 -2.46 10.59
C PHE A 33 6.60 -1.92 10.62
N TYR A 34 7.31 -2.09 11.74
CA TYR A 34 8.77 -1.97 11.74
C TYR A 34 9.39 -3.17 11.03
N TYR A 35 10.65 -3.03 10.63
CA TYR A 35 11.35 -4.10 9.92
C TYR A 35 11.30 -5.44 10.69
N GLU A 36 11.43 -5.42 12.02
CA GLU A 36 11.45 -6.59 12.90
C GLU A 36 10.10 -7.33 12.92
N GLU A 37 8.99 -6.60 12.80
CA GLU A 37 7.63 -7.15 12.85
C GLU A 37 7.21 -7.84 11.54
N ILE A 38 7.93 -7.57 10.45
CA ILE A 38 7.62 -8.12 9.12
C ILE A 38 8.15 -9.55 9.01
N VAL A 39 7.25 -10.47 8.68
CA VAL A 39 7.56 -11.88 8.44
C VAL A 39 7.33 -12.21 6.96
N VAL A 40 8.29 -12.89 6.33
CA VAL A 40 8.15 -13.36 4.95
C VAL A 40 7.07 -14.44 4.89
N GLY A 41 6.17 -14.35 3.91
CA GLY A 41 4.98 -15.18 3.78
C GLY A 41 3.73 -14.60 4.44
N THR A 42 3.84 -13.50 5.20
CA THR A 42 2.65 -12.81 5.74
C THR A 42 1.80 -12.27 4.61
N VAL A 43 0.50 -12.58 4.67
CA VAL A 43 -0.53 -12.01 3.79
C VAL A 43 -1.34 -10.99 4.56
N ILE A 44 -1.44 -9.78 4.03
CA ILE A 44 -2.18 -8.66 4.60
C ILE A 44 -3.38 -8.41 3.72
N GLU A 45 -4.58 -8.57 4.27
CA GLU A 45 -5.81 -8.14 3.62
C GLU A 45 -6.07 -6.66 3.86
N HIS A 46 -6.28 -5.91 2.77
CA HIS A 46 -6.51 -4.47 2.85
C HIS A 46 -8.01 -4.18 2.85
N ARG A 47 -8.44 -3.40 3.84
CA ARG A 47 -9.84 -3.02 4.06
C ARG A 47 -9.93 -1.53 4.42
N PRO A 48 -11.07 -0.87 4.13
CA PRO A 48 -12.26 -1.39 3.45
C PRO A 48 -12.04 -1.62 1.94
N GLY A 49 -13.00 -2.29 1.29
CA GLY A 49 -13.06 -2.28 -0.17
C GLY A 49 -13.39 -0.88 -0.69
N ARG A 50 -13.04 -0.59 -1.96
CA ARG A 50 -13.28 0.72 -2.57
C ARG A 50 -14.01 0.57 -3.90
N THR A 51 -15.21 1.15 -3.99
CA THR A 51 -15.94 1.30 -5.24
C THR A 51 -15.27 2.33 -6.14
N VAL A 52 -15.01 1.96 -7.38
CA VAL A 52 -14.50 2.84 -8.42
C VAL A 52 -15.67 3.61 -9.03
N THR A 53 -15.52 4.90 -9.19
CA THR A 53 -16.52 5.78 -9.78
C THR A 53 -16.00 6.38 -11.08
N GLU A 54 -16.90 6.98 -11.87
CA GLU A 54 -16.51 7.74 -13.05
C GLU A 54 -15.62 8.94 -12.68
N MET A 55 -15.88 9.56 -11.52
CA MET A 55 -15.07 10.66 -11.00
C MET A 55 -13.61 10.25 -10.83
N ASP A 56 -13.33 9.06 -10.27
CA ASP A 56 -11.97 8.57 -10.10
C ASP A 56 -11.24 8.50 -11.46
N ASN A 57 -11.92 7.98 -12.47
CA ASN A 57 -11.35 7.79 -13.79
C ASN A 57 -11.07 9.11 -14.50
N VAL A 58 -12.06 10.01 -14.52
CA VAL A 58 -11.95 11.31 -15.18
C VAL A 58 -10.92 12.18 -14.46
N LEU A 59 -11.02 12.33 -13.13
CA LEU A 59 -10.14 13.18 -12.35
C LEU A 59 -8.67 12.75 -12.52
N MET A 60 -8.38 11.48 -12.31
CA MET A 60 -7.00 11.00 -12.40
C MET A 60 -6.47 11.01 -13.82
N SER A 61 -7.29 10.70 -14.83
CA SER A 61 -6.85 10.76 -16.23
C SER A 61 -6.51 12.19 -16.64
N MET A 62 -7.30 13.19 -16.20
CA MET A 62 -7.01 14.59 -16.49
C MET A 62 -5.80 15.11 -15.71
N LEU A 63 -5.64 14.74 -14.44
CA LEU A 63 -4.47 15.10 -13.63
C LEU A 63 -3.18 14.47 -14.18
N SER A 64 -3.26 13.25 -14.73
CA SER A 64 -2.10 12.54 -15.30
C SER A 64 -1.88 12.81 -16.78
N MET A 65 -2.63 13.74 -17.40
CA MET A 65 -2.61 14.01 -18.84
C MET A 65 -2.88 12.78 -19.73
N ASN A 66 -3.60 11.78 -19.23
CA ASN A 66 -4.06 10.66 -20.04
C ASN A 66 -5.32 11.07 -20.81
N ALA A 67 -5.12 11.64 -22.00
CA ALA A 67 -6.19 12.11 -22.89
C ALA A 67 -6.80 11.00 -23.77
N SER A 68 -6.63 9.71 -23.41
CA SER A 68 -7.19 8.60 -24.20
C SER A 68 -8.72 8.61 -24.15
N PRO A 69 -9.41 8.71 -25.31
CA PRO A 69 -10.87 8.82 -25.34
C PRO A 69 -11.58 7.57 -24.80
N LEU A 70 -10.89 6.42 -24.76
CA LEU A 70 -11.42 5.19 -24.18
C LEU A 70 -11.81 5.33 -22.69
N HIS A 71 -11.20 6.28 -21.99
CA HIS A 71 -11.39 6.48 -20.55
C HIS A 71 -12.28 7.68 -20.22
N ILE A 72 -12.36 8.68 -21.10
CA ILE A 72 -12.96 9.99 -20.79
C ILE A 72 -14.01 10.47 -21.80
N ASP A 73 -14.21 9.75 -22.91
CA ASP A 73 -15.22 10.08 -23.91
C ASP A 73 -16.26 8.96 -23.99
N GLY A 74 -17.44 9.21 -23.45
CA GLY A 74 -18.56 8.27 -23.47
C GLY A 74 -19.05 7.93 -24.88
N ALA A 75 -19.02 8.88 -25.82
CA ALA A 75 -19.45 8.65 -27.20
C ALA A 75 -18.46 7.76 -27.94
N TYR A 76 -17.16 8.01 -27.77
CA TYR A 76 -16.12 7.13 -28.29
C TYR A 76 -16.21 5.72 -27.67
N ALA A 77 -16.33 5.64 -26.34
CA ALA A 77 -16.34 4.38 -25.64
C ALA A 77 -17.59 3.54 -25.94
N ALA A 78 -18.73 4.16 -26.23
CA ALA A 78 -19.95 3.48 -26.68
C ALA A 78 -19.77 2.70 -27.99
N ALA A 79 -18.91 3.19 -28.89
CA ALA A 79 -18.55 2.51 -30.14
C ALA A 79 -17.42 1.47 -29.96
N SER A 80 -16.76 1.44 -28.81
CA SER A 80 -15.72 0.45 -28.50
C SER A 80 -16.31 -0.91 -28.14
N ARG A 81 -15.48 -1.96 -28.12
CA ARG A 81 -15.90 -3.30 -27.67
C ARG A 81 -16.47 -3.35 -26.24
N TRP A 82 -16.23 -2.32 -25.45
CA TRP A 82 -16.69 -2.24 -24.06
C TRP A 82 -18.06 -1.57 -23.91
N GLY A 83 -18.50 -0.79 -24.90
CA GLY A 83 -19.79 -0.08 -24.88
C GLY A 83 -19.93 1.02 -23.82
N ARG A 84 -18.88 1.30 -23.04
CA ARG A 84 -18.82 2.31 -21.97
C ARG A 84 -17.37 2.64 -21.63
N PRO A 85 -17.10 3.79 -20.97
CA PRO A 85 -15.74 4.16 -20.57
C PRO A 85 -15.06 3.07 -19.74
N LEU A 86 -13.86 2.67 -20.17
CA LEU A 86 -13.00 1.76 -19.44
C LEU A 86 -12.23 2.54 -18.37
N VAL A 87 -12.09 2.01 -17.16
CA VAL A 87 -11.21 2.63 -16.16
C VAL A 87 -9.75 2.46 -16.59
N SER A 88 -9.02 3.57 -16.61
CA SER A 88 -7.60 3.60 -16.95
C SER A 88 -6.80 2.66 -16.03
N SER A 89 -5.84 1.94 -16.61
CA SER A 89 -4.96 1.04 -15.85
C SER A 89 -4.15 1.78 -14.79
N LEU A 90 -3.77 3.03 -15.06
CA LEU A 90 -3.08 3.90 -14.10
C LEU A 90 -3.97 4.18 -12.90
N VAL A 91 -5.26 4.42 -13.11
CA VAL A 91 -6.24 4.64 -12.04
C VAL A 91 -6.40 3.37 -11.22
N THR A 92 -6.56 2.22 -11.87
CA THR A 92 -6.66 0.92 -11.18
C THR A 92 -5.43 0.66 -10.31
N LEU A 93 -4.22 0.87 -10.84
CA LEU A 93 -2.96 0.71 -10.11
C LEU A 93 -2.86 1.69 -8.94
N SER A 94 -3.22 2.96 -9.12
CA SER A 94 -3.19 3.96 -8.05
C SER A 94 -4.19 3.66 -6.94
N ILE A 95 -5.40 3.20 -7.28
CA ILE A 95 -6.40 2.81 -6.29
C ILE A 95 -5.88 1.64 -5.46
N VAL A 96 -5.50 0.54 -6.09
CA VAL A 96 -5.04 -0.68 -5.39
C VAL A 96 -3.75 -0.41 -4.62
N GLY A 97 -2.78 0.29 -5.21
CA GLY A 97 -1.55 0.67 -4.53
C GLY A 97 -1.77 1.60 -3.33
N GLY A 98 -2.75 2.50 -3.42
CA GLY A 98 -3.16 3.37 -2.31
C GLY A 98 -3.81 2.59 -1.17
N MET A 99 -4.63 1.59 -1.47
CA MET A 99 -5.27 0.73 -0.46
C MET A 99 -4.26 -0.01 0.41
N THR A 100 -3.09 -0.36 -0.13
CA THR A 100 -2.05 -1.06 0.64
C THR A 100 -1.17 -0.14 1.47
N ALA A 101 -1.19 1.17 1.20
CA ALA A 101 -0.17 2.09 1.68
C ALA A 101 -0.11 2.13 3.21
N ARG A 102 -1.27 2.17 3.88
CA ARG A 102 -1.35 2.28 5.34
C ARG A 102 -0.77 1.06 6.07
N SER A 103 -1.04 -0.15 5.60
CA SER A 103 -0.72 -1.41 6.27
C SER A 103 0.63 -1.98 5.85
N THR A 104 1.10 -1.68 4.64
CA THR A 104 2.39 -2.19 4.14
C THR A 104 3.50 -1.16 4.31
N SER A 105 3.32 0.02 3.73
CA SER A 105 4.35 1.05 3.60
C SER A 105 4.05 2.28 4.46
N GLY A 106 3.22 2.16 5.50
CA GLY A 106 2.82 3.28 6.35
C GLY A 106 4.01 3.90 7.10
N ARG A 107 4.99 3.05 7.44
CA ARG A 107 6.30 3.42 8.00
C ARG A 107 7.41 3.47 6.95
N ALA A 108 7.10 3.31 5.67
CA ALA A 108 8.14 3.23 4.67
C ALA A 108 8.85 4.58 4.51
N ILE A 109 10.18 4.56 4.51
CA ILE A 109 11.03 5.73 4.27
C ILE A 109 10.97 6.10 2.79
N ALA A 110 11.01 5.09 1.92
CA ALA A 110 10.96 5.28 0.48
C ALA A 110 10.39 4.04 -0.21
N ASN A 111 9.60 4.27 -1.25
CA ASN A 111 9.26 3.23 -2.21
C ASN A 111 10.36 3.14 -3.27
N LEU A 112 11.02 1.98 -3.39
CA LEU A 112 12.20 1.81 -4.23
C LEU A 112 11.86 1.48 -5.69
N GLY A 113 10.75 0.77 -5.92
CA GLY A 113 10.41 0.33 -7.26
C GLY A 113 9.11 -0.46 -7.32
N TRP A 114 8.61 -0.58 -8.55
CA TRP A 114 7.45 -1.37 -8.93
C TRP A 114 7.86 -2.28 -10.08
N ASP A 115 7.51 -3.56 -9.98
CA ASP A 115 7.86 -4.59 -10.96
C ASP A 115 6.63 -5.44 -11.29
N ARG A 116 6.69 -6.15 -12.43
CA ARG A 116 5.71 -7.18 -12.83
C ARG A 116 4.24 -6.74 -12.69
N ILE A 117 3.91 -5.56 -13.20
CA ILE A 117 2.53 -5.05 -13.22
C ILE A 117 1.75 -5.78 -14.32
N HIS A 118 0.70 -6.49 -13.95
CA HIS A 118 -0.22 -7.17 -14.87
C HIS A 118 -1.65 -6.71 -14.63
N LEU A 119 -2.43 -6.50 -15.70
CA LEU A 119 -3.81 -6.00 -15.67
C LEU A 119 -4.74 -6.96 -16.46
N PRO A 120 -5.10 -8.13 -15.91
CA PRO A 120 -5.73 -9.18 -16.70
C PRO A 120 -7.21 -8.96 -16.99
N HIS A 121 -7.93 -8.19 -16.15
CA HIS A 121 -9.36 -7.92 -16.34
C HIS A 121 -9.67 -6.43 -16.28
N PRO A 122 -10.61 -5.93 -17.11
CA PRO A 122 -10.99 -4.52 -17.15
C PRO A 122 -11.70 -4.11 -15.86
N VAL A 123 -11.55 -2.83 -15.48
CA VAL A 123 -12.30 -2.21 -14.39
C VAL A 123 -13.27 -1.18 -14.97
N PHE A 124 -14.47 -1.11 -14.39
CA PHE A 124 -15.49 -0.15 -14.77
C PHE A 124 -16.01 0.61 -13.54
N ALA A 125 -16.57 1.80 -13.75
CA ALA A 125 -17.29 2.50 -12.70
C ALA A 125 -18.43 1.61 -12.13
N GLY A 126 -18.54 1.54 -10.81
CA GLY A 126 -19.42 0.64 -10.08
C GLY A 126 -18.73 -0.64 -9.58
N ASP A 127 -17.56 -1.01 -10.11
CA ASP A 127 -16.79 -2.13 -9.57
C ASP A 127 -16.24 -1.77 -8.18
N THR A 128 -16.37 -2.68 -7.21
CA THR A 128 -15.72 -2.56 -5.90
C THR A 128 -14.46 -3.40 -5.87
N LEU A 129 -13.34 -2.76 -5.54
CA LEU A 129 -12.03 -3.40 -5.47
C LEU A 129 -11.65 -3.75 -4.02
N TYR A 130 -10.95 -4.86 -3.88
CA TYR A 130 -10.26 -5.34 -2.68
C TYR A 130 -8.80 -5.61 -3.02
N ALA A 131 -7.92 -5.57 -2.03
CA ALA A 131 -6.51 -5.84 -2.23
C ALA A 131 -5.95 -6.74 -1.13
N GLU A 132 -4.97 -7.55 -1.49
CA GLU A 132 -4.16 -8.36 -0.57
C GLU A 132 -2.69 -8.22 -0.93
N THR A 133 -1.80 -8.21 0.06
CA THR A 133 -0.35 -8.15 -0.15
C THR A 133 0.35 -9.27 0.60
N GLU A 134 1.15 -10.05 -0.11
CA GLU A 134 2.05 -11.06 0.44
C GLU A 134 3.48 -10.48 0.54
N VAL A 135 4.11 -10.60 1.70
CA VAL A 135 5.54 -10.28 1.87
C VAL A 135 6.38 -11.40 1.28
N THR A 136 7.15 -11.12 0.23
CA THR A 136 7.89 -12.15 -0.52
C THR A 136 9.37 -12.21 -0.13
N ALA A 137 9.94 -11.11 0.36
CA ALA A 137 11.31 -11.08 0.86
C ALA A 137 11.54 -9.92 1.82
N LYS A 138 12.53 -10.05 2.70
CA LYS A 138 13.08 -8.94 3.46
C LYS A 138 14.58 -9.10 3.66
N ARG A 139 15.31 -7.99 3.72
CA ARG A 139 16.73 -7.96 4.10
C ARG A 139 17.11 -6.60 4.67
N LEU A 140 18.15 -6.53 5.49
CA LEU A 140 18.73 -5.26 5.89
C LEU A 140 19.43 -4.58 4.70
N SER A 141 19.46 -3.24 4.73
CA SER A 141 20.20 -2.46 3.76
C SER A 141 21.69 -2.47 4.09
N ALA A 142 22.53 -2.80 3.11
CA ALA A 142 23.98 -2.75 3.28
C ALA A 142 24.54 -1.32 3.28
N SER A 143 23.83 -0.37 2.67
CA SER A 143 24.27 1.03 2.51
C SER A 143 23.54 2.01 3.42
N ARG A 144 22.47 1.57 4.12
CA ARG A 144 21.66 2.41 5.02
C ARG A 144 21.46 1.69 6.35
N PRO A 145 22.40 1.84 7.31
CA PRO A 145 22.27 1.24 8.63
C PRO A 145 20.96 1.65 9.31
N GLY A 146 20.28 0.70 9.95
CA GLY A 146 18.97 0.92 10.57
C GLY A 146 17.79 0.88 9.59
N GLU A 147 17.99 0.55 8.32
CA GLU A 147 16.90 0.39 7.36
C GLU A 147 16.90 -1.02 6.76
N GLY A 148 15.71 -1.53 6.48
CA GLY A 148 15.51 -2.79 5.78
C GLY A 148 14.69 -2.61 4.51
N ILE A 149 14.98 -3.44 3.51
CA ILE A 149 14.22 -3.52 2.27
C ILE A 149 13.26 -4.68 2.39
N VAL A 150 11.99 -4.40 2.09
CA VAL A 150 10.90 -5.37 2.06
C VAL A 150 10.34 -5.41 0.66
N SER A 151 10.23 -6.61 0.11
CA SER A 151 9.59 -6.88 -1.17
C SER A 151 8.26 -7.58 -0.93
N CYS A 152 7.25 -7.20 -1.70
CA CYS A 152 5.92 -7.77 -1.59
C CYS A 152 5.26 -7.92 -2.96
N ARG A 153 4.32 -8.86 -3.03
CA ARG A 153 3.40 -9.03 -4.17
C ARG A 153 2.01 -8.62 -3.74
N THR A 154 1.36 -7.78 -4.54
CA THR A 154 -0.01 -7.34 -4.29
C THR A 154 -0.93 -7.83 -5.39
N THR A 155 -2.12 -8.27 -5.00
CA THR A 155 -3.21 -8.63 -5.90
C THR A 155 -4.43 -7.78 -5.59
N GLY A 156 -4.94 -7.08 -6.61
CA GLY A 156 -6.21 -6.38 -6.57
C GLY A 156 -7.31 -7.19 -7.26
N ARG A 157 -8.47 -7.33 -6.62
CA ARG A 157 -9.61 -8.11 -7.12
C ARG A 157 -10.88 -7.28 -7.05
N LYS A 158 -11.83 -7.56 -7.94
CA LYS A 158 -13.21 -7.08 -7.78
C LYS A 158 -13.92 -7.85 -6.67
N ALA A 159 -15.07 -7.35 -6.25
CA ALA A 159 -16.01 -8.08 -5.39
C ALA A 159 -16.46 -9.43 -6.00
N THR A 160 -16.39 -9.58 -7.33
CA THR A 160 -16.66 -10.84 -8.05
C THR A 160 -15.53 -11.87 -7.90
N GLY A 161 -14.37 -11.48 -7.35
CA GLY A 161 -13.17 -12.32 -7.24
C GLY A 161 -12.21 -12.22 -8.42
N GLU A 162 -12.61 -11.59 -9.52
CA GLU A 162 -11.76 -11.37 -10.70
C GLU A 162 -10.54 -10.52 -10.35
N VAL A 163 -9.35 -11.03 -10.68
CA VAL A 163 -8.09 -10.28 -10.52
C VAL A 163 -8.05 -9.16 -11.53
N VAL A 164 -7.89 -7.91 -11.12
CA VAL A 164 -7.81 -6.76 -12.04
C VAL A 164 -6.41 -6.20 -12.14
N VAL A 165 -5.59 -6.40 -11.12
CA VAL A 165 -4.19 -5.99 -11.13
C VAL A 165 -3.36 -6.90 -10.22
N THR A 166 -2.15 -7.22 -10.65
CA THR A 166 -1.09 -7.73 -9.76
C THR A 166 0.17 -6.92 -9.97
N PHE A 167 0.93 -6.70 -8.92
CA PHE A 167 2.23 -6.04 -9.02
C PHE A 167 3.16 -6.46 -7.89
N GLU A 168 4.47 -6.33 -8.12
CA GLU A 168 5.50 -6.46 -7.10
C GLU A 168 6.04 -5.07 -6.74
N ARG A 169 6.38 -4.88 -5.47
CA ARG A 169 6.88 -3.61 -4.95
C ARG A 169 7.97 -3.86 -3.94
N SER A 170 8.98 -2.99 -3.92
CA SER A 170 9.99 -2.97 -2.88
C SER A 170 10.06 -1.61 -2.22
N PHE A 171 10.18 -1.58 -0.90
CA PHE A 171 10.25 -0.34 -0.13
C PHE A 171 11.19 -0.48 1.07
N LEU A 172 11.72 0.65 1.53
CA LEU A 172 12.55 0.77 2.72
C LEU A 172 11.70 1.02 3.95
N VAL A 173 11.99 0.31 5.03
CA VAL A 173 11.32 0.40 6.32
C VAL A 173 12.38 0.60 7.40
N PRO A 174 12.15 1.47 8.40
CA PRO A 174 13.07 1.60 9.53
C PRO A 174 13.02 0.35 10.41
N THR A 175 14.16 0.01 11.00
CA THR A 175 14.20 -0.78 12.23
C THR A 175 13.53 0.01 13.35
N GLU A 176 12.98 -0.67 14.36
CA GLU A 176 12.35 0.00 15.50
C GLU A 176 13.28 1.06 16.16
N GLU A 177 14.57 0.75 16.29
CA GLU A 177 15.58 1.65 16.89
C GLU A 177 15.83 2.92 16.06
N SER A 178 15.76 2.84 14.74
CA SER A 178 16.05 3.95 13.83
C SER A 178 14.82 4.77 13.45
N SER A 179 13.64 4.36 13.92
CA SER A 179 12.38 5.05 13.65
C SER A 179 12.42 6.51 14.13
N ILE A 180 11.76 7.38 13.38
CA ILE A 180 11.59 8.78 13.77
C ILE A 180 10.31 9.03 14.59
N ASP A 181 9.45 8.02 14.77
CA ASP A 181 8.12 8.16 15.37
C ASP A 181 8.16 8.81 16.76
N ASP A 182 9.07 8.33 17.63
CA ASP A 182 9.26 8.89 18.98
C ASP A 182 9.71 10.36 18.94
N ARG A 183 10.49 10.76 17.92
CA ARG A 183 11.00 12.13 17.76
C ARG A 183 9.95 13.09 17.19
N THR A 184 9.04 12.59 16.38
CA THR A 184 7.97 13.38 15.74
C THR A 184 6.68 13.37 16.55
N GLY A 185 6.60 12.54 17.59
CA GLY A 185 5.37 12.33 18.32
C GLY A 185 4.30 11.70 17.43
N TYR A 186 4.73 10.84 16.50
CA TYR A 186 3.87 10.01 15.66
C TYR A 186 3.61 8.63 16.27
#